data_AF-A0A2V6PIB0-F1
#
_entry.id   AF-A0A2V6PIB0-F1
#
_cell.length_a   1.000
_cell.length_b   1.000
_cell.length_c   1.000
_cell.angle_alpha   90.00
_cell.angle_beta   90.00
_cell.angle_gamma   90.00
#
_symmetry.space_group_name_H-M   'P 1'
#
loop_
_entity.id
_entity.type
_entity.pdbx_description
1 polymer ?
#
loop_
_entity_poly.entity_id
_entity_poly.type
_entity_poly.pdbx_seq_one_letter_code
_entity_poly.pdbx_strand_id
1 'polypeptide(L)'
;AFDIVDAEPDLLRVRVTTTMRLHLGGDWSPAERHPVDVVDLPQSLRALALMLVRRGEATVAEAAREHGGDVDAARTALDALVADGFAERVDATADPRYRIRLVARRGRLMPPDVWRALGQPPEAPSTGDGRRPSALMISASRIVLSDVGRFVLSASPIFLVGLLAETLLLTRSASFAGVLGFGGVIANSMTAGIFPVLLLLASRRKGESVPGTVFRLLGHPVVAVGVYLLFVANLFLHGLVIYRDVWSRGCALFFGLVVIVVTARMIRGGAFRRRAVVELREDARAGAGSVLTVIASGAPLTADVTVTRPGSSERCRAATVTLPELSKLTRVTVTLPPGTSRDVKVWAHRVTPDGASEGLAAVVDLTCLGERRRFDLALSSGQAVATVDGEEAVIAIELRDPGDG
;
A
#
# COMPACT_ATOMS: atom_id res chain seq x y z
N ALA A 1 3.83 -3.97 -3.97
CA ALA A 1 4.98 -3.64 -3.12
C ALA A 1 5.55 -2.33 -3.63
N PHE A 2 5.85 -1.42 -2.71
CA PHE A 2 6.56 -0.18 -2.99
C PHE A 2 7.96 -0.38 -2.39
N ASP A 3 8.98 -0.40 -3.24
CA ASP A 3 10.36 -0.59 -2.85
C ASP A 3 11.10 0.72 -3.15
N ILE A 4 11.75 1.34 -2.18
CA ILE A 4 12.58 2.52 -2.42
C ILE A 4 13.92 2.02 -2.96
N VAL A 5 14.26 2.40 -4.18
CA VAL A 5 15.50 2.02 -4.88
C VAL A 5 16.64 2.94 -4.49
N ASP A 6 16.33 4.23 -4.35
CA ASP A 6 17.29 5.29 -4.10
C ASP A 6 16.59 6.46 -3.42
N ALA A 7 17.29 7.13 -2.51
CA ALA A 7 16.78 8.29 -1.80
C ALA A 7 17.92 9.29 -1.58
N GLU A 8 17.90 10.36 -2.37
CA GLU A 8 18.70 11.57 -2.20
C GLU A 8 17.78 12.70 -1.68
N PRO A 9 18.33 13.79 -1.13
CA PRO A 9 17.55 14.92 -0.60
C PRO A 9 16.49 15.46 -1.56
N ASP A 10 16.81 15.52 -2.86
CA ASP A 10 15.93 16.05 -3.90
C ASP A 10 15.33 14.97 -4.82
N LEU A 11 15.69 13.69 -4.61
CA LEU A 11 15.36 12.61 -5.54
C LEU A 11 15.01 11.32 -4.81
N LEU A 12 13.74 10.94 -4.86
CA LEU A 12 13.27 9.63 -4.40
C LEU A 12 12.99 8.73 -5.61
N ARG A 13 13.77 7.66 -5.78
CA ARG A 13 13.48 6.61 -6.77
C ARG A 13 12.73 5.47 -6.09
N VAL A 14 11.47 5.27 -6.49
CA VAL A 14 10.64 4.17 -6.00
C VAL A 14 10.36 3.19 -7.12
N ARG A 15 10.61 1.91 -6.87
CA ARG A 15 10.17 0.79 -7.70
C ARG A 15 8.85 0.26 -7.16
N VAL A 16 7.81 0.36 -7.96
CA VAL A 16 6.49 -0.17 -7.59
C VAL A 16 6.27 -1.50 -8.30
N THR A 17 6.33 -2.58 -7.53
CA THR A 17 6.01 -3.93 -8.02
C THR A 17 4.52 -4.20 -7.76
N THR A 18 3.67 -4.06 -8.76
CA THR A 18 2.22 -4.27 -8.63
C THR A 18 1.64 -5.07 -9.80
N THR A 19 0.53 -5.77 -9.55
CA THR A 19 -0.24 -6.51 -10.56
C THR A 19 -1.30 -5.64 -11.25
N MET A 20 -1.39 -4.35 -10.87
CA MET A 20 -2.31 -3.37 -11.44
C MET A 20 -1.57 -2.43 -12.41
N ARG A 21 -2.25 -1.95 -13.47
CA ARG A 21 -1.69 -0.89 -14.30
C ARG A 21 -1.65 0.39 -13.48
N LEU A 22 -0.45 0.91 -13.25
CA LEU A 22 -0.25 2.21 -12.62
C LEU A 22 -0.48 3.30 -13.67
N HIS A 23 -1.37 4.23 -13.36
CA HIS A 23 -1.37 5.55 -13.97
C HIS A 23 -0.74 6.50 -12.96
N LEU A 24 0.37 7.13 -13.34
CA LEU A 24 0.96 8.20 -12.55
C LEU A 24 0.03 9.41 -12.68
N GLY A 25 -0.82 9.62 -11.69
CA GLY A 25 -1.74 10.74 -11.63
C GLY A 25 -1.33 11.67 -10.50
N GLY A 26 -0.63 12.75 -10.82
CA GLY A 26 -0.29 13.80 -9.87
C GLY A 26 0.89 14.61 -10.34
N ASP A 27 0.64 15.86 -10.75
CA ASP A 27 1.64 16.90 -10.59
C ASP A 27 1.85 17.10 -9.09
N TRP A 28 3.11 17.07 -8.65
CA TRP A 28 3.48 17.37 -7.27
C TRP A 28 3.31 18.88 -7.06
N SER A 29 2.17 19.31 -6.50
CA SER A 29 1.98 20.71 -6.08
C SER A 29 2.57 20.92 -4.67
N PRO A 30 3.34 22.00 -4.44
CA PRO A 30 3.94 22.29 -3.15
C PRO A 30 2.91 22.73 -2.09
N ALA A 31 3.30 22.63 -0.82
CA ALA A 31 2.47 22.77 0.36
C ALA A 31 1.77 24.14 0.47
N GLU A 32 0.48 24.19 0.13
CA GLU A 32 -0.38 25.33 0.40
C GLU A 32 -0.82 25.33 1.88
N ARG A 33 -0.81 26.51 2.53
CA ARG A 33 -1.14 26.71 3.96
C ARG A 33 -2.53 26.16 4.30
N HIS A 34 -2.64 25.50 5.44
CA HIS A 34 -3.87 24.84 5.85
C HIS A 34 -4.78 25.80 6.65
N PRO A 35 -6.11 25.65 6.62
CA PRO A 35 -7.03 26.44 7.45
C PRO A 35 -6.75 26.44 8.96
N VAL A 36 -6.02 25.44 9.47
CA VAL A 36 -5.67 25.34 10.91
C VAL A 36 -4.51 26.27 11.26
N ASP A 37 -3.60 26.52 10.31
CA ASP A 37 -2.42 27.37 10.51
C ASP A 37 -2.80 28.85 10.68
N VAL A 38 -4.05 29.22 10.33
CA VAL A 38 -4.64 30.55 10.58
C VAL A 38 -4.84 30.80 12.08
N VAL A 39 -4.98 29.74 12.89
CA VAL A 39 -5.18 29.85 14.34
C VAL A 39 -3.90 30.33 15.03
N ASP A 40 -2.74 29.95 14.50
CA ASP A 40 -1.42 30.27 15.03
C ASP A 40 -0.93 31.68 14.63
N LEU A 41 -1.67 32.38 13.77
CA LEU A 41 -1.38 33.76 13.42
C LEU A 41 -1.61 34.73 14.61
N PRO A 42 -0.79 35.80 14.72
CA PRO A 42 -1.06 36.92 15.61
C PRO A 42 -2.49 37.44 15.46
N GLN A 43 -3.11 37.87 16.56
CA GLN A 43 -4.54 38.21 16.61
C GLN A 43 -4.98 39.25 15.57
N SER A 44 -4.11 40.23 15.27
CA SER A 44 -4.32 41.24 14.22
C SER A 44 -4.35 40.63 12.81
N LEU A 45 -3.44 39.71 12.50
CA LEU A 45 -3.36 39.01 11.21
C LEU A 45 -4.49 37.98 11.06
N ARG A 46 -4.85 37.29 12.14
CA ARG A 46 -5.94 36.31 12.16
C ARG A 46 -7.30 36.94 11.86
N ALA A 47 -7.57 38.14 12.40
CA ALA A 47 -8.81 38.87 12.13
C ALA A 47 -8.95 39.22 10.63
N LEU A 48 -7.87 39.67 10.00
CA LEU A 48 -7.82 39.99 8.57
C LEU A 48 -7.90 38.72 7.71
N ALA A 49 -7.24 37.63 8.10
CA ALA A 49 -7.33 36.35 7.40
C ALA A 49 -8.76 35.79 7.42
N LEU A 50 -9.45 35.82 8.57
CA LEU A 50 -10.85 35.41 8.68
C LEU A 50 -11.80 36.32 7.89
N MET A 51 -11.52 37.62 7.85
CA MET A 51 -12.28 38.57 7.02
C MET A 51 -12.15 38.22 5.53
N LEU A 52 -10.93 37.93 5.05
CA LEU A 52 -10.66 37.50 3.68
C LEU A 52 -11.28 36.14 3.35
N VAL A 53 -11.32 35.19 4.29
CA VAL A 53 -12.05 33.92 4.14
C VAL A 53 -13.55 34.15 3.96
N ARG A 54 -14.13 35.10 4.70
CA ARG A 54 -15.56 35.41 4.66
C ARG A 54 -15.96 36.17 3.40
N ARG A 55 -15.15 37.14 2.95
CA ARG A 55 -15.47 38.02 1.82
C ARG A 55 -14.88 37.56 0.49
N GLY A 56 -13.90 36.67 0.50
CA GLY A 56 -13.18 36.22 -0.69
C GLY A 56 -12.04 37.18 -1.09
N GLU A 57 -12.35 38.44 -1.37
CA GLU A 57 -11.38 39.48 -1.73
C GLU A 57 -11.61 40.77 -0.95
N ALA A 58 -10.54 41.51 -0.65
CA ALA A 58 -10.64 42.85 -0.08
C ALA A 58 -9.52 43.79 -0.56
N THR A 59 -9.84 45.08 -0.65
CA THR A 59 -8.89 46.17 -0.87
C THR A 59 -8.26 46.65 0.44
N VAL A 60 -7.16 47.42 0.36
CA VAL A 60 -6.50 47.99 1.56
C VAL A 60 -7.46 48.94 2.30
N ALA A 61 -8.26 49.72 1.59
CA ALA A 61 -9.25 50.63 2.18
C ALA A 61 -10.40 49.89 2.89
N GLU A 62 -10.71 48.66 2.48
CA GLU A 62 -11.68 47.79 3.14
C GLU A 62 -11.08 47.11 4.38
N ALA A 63 -9.83 46.67 4.30
CA ALA A 63 -9.11 46.13 5.45
C ALA A 63 -8.89 47.20 6.54
N ALA A 64 -8.56 48.44 6.15
CA ALA A 64 -8.40 49.57 7.06
C ALA A 64 -9.68 49.88 7.84
N ARG A 65 -10.86 49.77 7.21
CA ARG A 65 -12.16 49.95 7.89
C ARG A 65 -12.41 48.90 8.97
N GLU A 66 -11.89 47.68 8.81
CA GLU A 66 -11.99 46.61 9.80
C GLU A 66 -10.88 46.70 10.87
N HIS A 67 -9.81 47.46 10.59
CA HIS A 67 -8.65 47.71 11.45
C HIS A 67 -8.63 49.14 12.03
N GLY A 68 -9.80 49.71 12.34
CA GLY A 68 -9.91 50.99 13.06
C GLY A 68 -9.55 52.25 12.26
N GLY A 69 -9.46 52.15 10.94
CA GLY A 69 -9.25 53.29 10.03
C GLY A 69 -7.79 53.56 9.66
N ASP A 70 -6.83 52.78 10.18
CA ASP A 70 -5.41 52.93 9.85
C ASP A 70 -5.07 52.18 8.56
N VAL A 71 -4.82 52.94 7.50
CA VAL A 71 -4.53 52.43 6.15
C VAL A 71 -3.13 51.83 6.05
N ASP A 72 -2.15 52.40 6.75
CA ASP A 72 -0.75 51.95 6.68
C ASP A 72 -0.52 50.69 7.52
N ALA A 73 -1.20 50.59 8.68
CA ALA A 73 -1.20 49.37 9.48
C ALA A 73 -1.90 48.21 8.76
N ALA A 74 -3.05 48.47 8.11
CA ALA A 74 -3.76 47.45 7.34
C ALA A 74 -2.96 46.95 6.13
N ARG A 75 -2.24 47.85 5.45
CA ARG A 75 -1.33 47.47 4.35
C ARG A 75 -0.19 46.59 4.85
N THR A 76 0.48 47.00 5.94
CA THR A 76 1.58 46.24 6.55
C THR A 76 1.13 44.83 6.96
N ALA A 77 -0.06 44.71 7.54
CA ALA A 77 -0.62 43.44 7.96
C ALA A 77 -1.01 42.53 6.79
N LEU A 78 -1.56 43.09 5.71
CA LEU A 78 -1.87 42.35 4.49
C LEU A 78 -0.60 41.88 3.77
N ASP A 79 0.43 42.71 3.71
CA ASP A 79 1.72 42.36 3.12
C ASP A 79 2.44 41.27 3.96
N ALA A 80 2.30 41.30 5.29
CA ALA A 80 2.77 40.20 6.15
C ALA A 80 2.03 38.88 5.86
N LEU A 81 0.70 38.90 5.65
CA LEU A 81 -0.06 37.71 5.26
C LEU A 81 0.34 37.17 3.88
N VAL A 82 0.74 38.05 2.95
CA VAL A 82 1.27 37.65 1.65
C VAL A 82 2.66 37.03 1.79
N ALA A 83 3.54 37.65 2.60
CA ALA A 83 4.88 37.13 2.89
C ALA A 83 4.82 35.75 3.57
N ASP A 84 3.86 35.54 4.47
CA ASP A 84 3.68 34.27 5.20
C ASP A 84 2.96 33.18 4.35
N GLY A 85 2.51 33.55 3.14
CA GLY A 85 1.88 32.64 2.18
C GLY A 85 0.40 32.36 2.43
N PHE A 86 -0.26 33.14 3.29
CA PHE A 86 -1.70 33.01 3.58
C PHE A 86 -2.58 33.80 2.59
N ALA A 87 -2.04 34.82 1.93
CA ALA A 87 -2.77 35.64 0.96
C ALA A 87 -1.99 35.84 -0.35
N GLU A 88 -2.71 36.05 -1.45
CA GLU A 88 -2.16 36.48 -2.73
C GLU A 88 -2.65 37.89 -3.09
N ARG A 89 -1.78 38.68 -3.71
CA ARG A 89 -2.16 39.96 -4.31
C ARG A 89 -2.65 39.69 -5.74
N VAL A 90 -3.93 39.94 -6.00
CA VAL A 90 -4.62 39.56 -7.23
C VAL A 90 -4.34 40.55 -8.38
N ASP A 91 -4.06 41.82 -8.08
CA ASP A 91 -3.80 42.86 -9.08
C ASP A 91 -2.53 43.69 -8.79
N ALA A 92 -1.83 44.09 -9.86
CA ALA A 92 -0.62 44.91 -9.83
C ALA A 92 -0.89 46.43 -9.99
N THR A 93 -2.14 46.87 -9.85
CA THR A 93 -2.56 48.27 -9.98
C THR A 93 -2.43 49.06 -8.66
N ALA A 94 -2.70 50.37 -8.73
CA ALA A 94 -2.56 51.31 -7.60
C ALA A 94 -3.50 51.02 -6.39
N ASP A 95 -4.49 50.12 -6.54
CA ASP A 95 -5.33 49.62 -5.45
C ASP A 95 -5.35 48.07 -5.48
N PRO A 96 -4.36 47.41 -4.84
CA PRO A 96 -4.23 45.97 -4.90
C PRO A 96 -5.33 45.25 -4.11
N ARG A 97 -5.94 44.25 -4.71
CA ARG A 97 -6.87 43.32 -4.03
C ARG A 97 -6.10 42.14 -3.46
N TYR A 98 -6.48 41.74 -2.24
CA TYR A 98 -5.90 40.60 -1.53
C TYR A 98 -6.94 39.48 -1.44
N ARG A 99 -6.52 38.23 -1.68
CA ARG A 99 -7.35 37.03 -1.57
C ARG A 99 -6.64 36.00 -0.69
N ILE A 100 -7.37 35.28 0.16
CA ILE A 100 -6.80 34.20 0.97
C ILE A 100 -6.48 32.96 0.11
N ARG A 101 -5.33 32.32 0.34
CA ARG A 101 -4.99 30.99 -0.20
C ARG A 101 -4.96 29.99 0.95
N LEU A 102 -5.98 29.14 1.03
CA LEU A 102 -6.02 28.01 1.98
C LEU A 102 -6.45 26.75 1.25
N VAL A 103 -5.75 25.65 1.45
CA VAL A 103 -6.07 24.37 0.80
C VAL A 103 -6.31 23.26 1.81
N ALA A 104 -7.25 22.37 1.46
CA ALA A 104 -7.63 21.24 2.30
C ALA A 104 -6.53 20.18 2.29
N ARG A 105 -6.12 19.74 3.50
CA ARG A 105 -5.09 18.71 3.74
C ARG A 105 -5.26 17.52 2.79
N ARG A 106 -4.32 17.36 1.86
CA ARG A 106 -4.17 16.13 1.07
C ARG A 106 -2.80 15.52 1.33
N GLY A 107 -2.81 14.25 1.73
CA GLY A 107 -1.67 13.35 1.62
C GLY A 107 -0.63 13.49 2.73
N ARG A 108 -0.65 12.50 3.63
CA ARG A 108 0.40 12.10 4.59
C ARG A 108 1.77 12.72 4.33
N LEU A 109 2.21 13.56 5.28
CA LEU A 109 3.62 13.75 5.57
C LEU A 109 4.31 12.38 5.57
N MET A 110 5.46 12.31 4.89
CA MET A 110 6.31 11.12 4.89
C MET A 110 6.51 10.65 6.34
N PRO A 111 6.38 9.34 6.64
CA PRO A 111 6.52 8.84 7.99
C PRO A 111 7.82 9.35 8.61
N PRO A 112 7.82 9.76 9.89
CA PRO A 112 9.01 10.29 10.56
C PRO A 112 10.18 9.30 10.53
N ASP A 113 9.90 8.01 10.32
CA ASP A 113 10.87 6.94 10.19
C ASP A 113 11.75 7.09 8.93
N VAL A 114 11.24 7.72 7.85
CA VAL A 114 12.02 8.00 6.63
C VAL A 114 13.00 9.15 6.86
N TRP A 115 12.57 10.22 7.52
CA TRP A 115 13.44 11.33 7.90
C TRP A 115 14.53 10.90 8.88
N ARG A 116 14.17 10.00 9.81
CA ARG A 116 15.11 9.40 10.77
C ARG A 116 16.15 8.52 10.08
N ALA A 117 15.79 7.81 9.02
CA ALA A 117 16.72 7.00 8.22
C ALA A 117 17.66 7.83 7.34
N LEU A 118 17.33 9.09 7.06
CA LEU A 118 18.17 10.04 6.30
C LEU A 118 19.05 10.93 7.20
N GLY A 119 18.98 10.78 8.53
CA GLY A 119 19.79 11.52 9.48
C GLY A 119 19.49 13.02 9.56
N GLN A 120 18.33 13.49 9.06
CA GLN A 120 18.00 14.93 9.02
C GLN A 120 16.67 15.28 9.73
N PRO A 121 16.60 16.44 10.41
CA PRO A 121 15.33 17.00 10.87
C PRO A 121 14.47 17.43 9.67
N PRO A 122 13.14 17.37 9.76
CA PRO A 122 12.23 17.62 8.64
C PRO A 122 12.40 19.06 8.11
N GLU A 123 12.83 19.20 6.87
CA GLU A 123 13.13 20.49 6.23
C GLU A 123 11.89 21.07 5.51
N ALA A 124 11.77 22.40 5.49
CA ALA A 124 10.63 23.13 4.94
C ALA A 124 10.78 23.37 3.43
N PRO A 125 9.73 23.19 2.60
CA PRO A 125 9.86 23.25 1.14
C PRO A 125 9.82 24.68 0.56
N SER A 126 10.63 24.90 -0.49
CA SER A 126 10.77 26.14 -1.28
C SER A 126 9.76 26.27 -2.44
N THR A 127 9.53 27.51 -2.88
CA THR A 127 8.45 27.98 -3.78
C THR A 127 8.74 27.84 -5.29
N GLY A 128 7.76 27.33 -6.04
CA GLY A 128 7.78 27.31 -7.52
C GLY A 128 6.36 27.22 -8.11
N ASP A 129 6.09 28.05 -9.12
CA ASP A 129 4.78 28.36 -9.71
C ASP A 129 4.35 27.37 -10.83
N GLY A 130 3.05 27.08 -10.97
CA GLY A 130 2.58 26.18 -12.05
C GLY A 130 1.11 25.71 -12.02
N ARG A 131 0.25 26.48 -12.73
CA ARG A 131 -0.91 26.12 -13.59
C ARG A 131 -2.06 25.19 -13.09
N ARG A 132 -3.29 25.74 -13.20
CA ARG A 132 -4.61 25.24 -12.73
C ARG A 132 -5.25 24.14 -13.61
N PRO A 133 -5.87 23.08 -13.03
CA PRO A 133 -6.92 22.28 -13.68
C PRO A 133 -8.34 22.57 -13.14
N SER A 134 -9.35 22.23 -13.96
CA SER A 134 -10.76 22.67 -13.91
C SER A 134 -11.57 22.25 -12.66
N ALA A 135 -12.32 23.21 -12.12
CA ALA A 135 -13.04 23.18 -10.83
C ALA A 135 -14.13 22.09 -10.65
N LEU A 136 -14.58 21.41 -11.71
CA LEU A 136 -15.77 20.56 -11.66
C LEU A 136 -15.50 19.16 -11.04
N MET A 137 -14.28 18.61 -11.19
CA MET A 137 -13.90 17.33 -10.56
C MET A 137 -13.62 17.43 -9.06
N ILE A 138 -13.32 18.62 -8.54
CA ILE A 138 -12.92 18.82 -7.13
C ILE A 138 -14.14 18.69 -6.20
N SER A 139 -15.32 19.13 -6.64
CA SER A 139 -16.53 19.15 -5.80
C SER A 139 -17.02 17.74 -5.44
N ALA A 140 -17.07 16.82 -6.41
CA ALA A 140 -17.47 15.43 -6.18
C ALA A 140 -16.51 14.69 -5.22
N SER A 141 -15.21 14.98 -5.31
CA SER A 141 -14.20 14.36 -4.45
C SER A 141 -14.25 14.84 -2.99
N ARG A 142 -14.69 16.07 -2.72
CA ARG A 142 -14.80 16.62 -1.36
C ARG A 142 -15.90 15.97 -0.54
N ILE A 143 -17.01 15.60 -1.18
CA ILE A 143 -18.15 14.95 -0.51
C ILE A 143 -17.78 13.52 -0.10
N VAL A 144 -17.11 12.78 -1.00
CA VAL A 144 -16.67 11.39 -0.79
C VAL A 144 -15.59 11.27 0.31
N LEU A 145 -14.79 12.32 0.56
CA LEU A 145 -13.71 12.30 1.56
C LEU A 145 -14.09 12.81 2.96
N SER A 146 -15.30 13.34 3.15
CA SER A 146 -15.78 13.74 4.49
C SER A 146 -16.03 12.52 5.38
N ASP A 147 -15.92 12.64 6.72
CA ASP A 147 -16.17 11.52 7.65
C ASP A 147 -17.59 10.96 7.51
N VAL A 148 -18.57 11.84 7.28
CA VAL A 148 -19.96 11.46 6.96
C VAL A 148 -20.04 10.79 5.59
N GLY A 149 -19.32 11.30 4.58
CA GLY A 149 -19.23 10.69 3.26
C GLY A 149 -18.62 9.29 3.29
N ARG A 150 -17.56 9.07 4.08
CA ARG A 150 -16.96 7.74 4.30
C ARG A 150 -17.90 6.82 5.05
N PHE A 151 -18.58 7.30 6.08
CA PHE A 151 -19.57 6.52 6.80
C PHE A 151 -20.72 6.09 5.88
N VAL A 152 -21.33 7.03 5.14
CA VAL A 152 -22.40 6.75 4.18
C VAL A 152 -21.91 5.86 3.04
N LEU A 153 -20.70 6.05 2.53
CA LEU A 153 -20.11 5.19 1.50
C LEU A 153 -19.87 3.77 2.04
N SER A 154 -19.39 3.64 3.27
CA SER A 154 -19.16 2.34 3.93
C SER A 154 -20.45 1.63 4.32
N ALA A 155 -21.50 2.39 4.67
CA ALA A 155 -22.83 1.88 4.98
C ALA A 155 -23.70 1.69 3.72
N SER A 156 -23.32 2.30 2.59
CA SER A 156 -24.07 2.24 1.33
C SER A 156 -24.38 0.83 0.86
N PRO A 157 -23.50 -0.19 0.97
CA PRO A 157 -23.85 -1.54 0.55
C PRO A 157 -24.98 -2.12 1.41
N ILE A 158 -25.00 -1.81 2.70
CA ILE A 158 -26.03 -2.28 3.64
C ILE A 158 -27.36 -1.59 3.33
N PHE A 159 -27.36 -0.26 3.20
CA PHE A 159 -28.56 0.50 2.83
C PHE A 159 -29.08 0.11 1.45
N LEU A 160 -28.19 -0.11 0.48
CA LEU A 160 -28.54 -0.53 -0.86
C LEU A 160 -29.20 -1.92 -0.84
N VAL A 161 -28.63 -2.88 -0.11
CA VAL A 161 -29.22 -4.21 0.05
C VAL A 161 -30.58 -4.13 0.75
N GLY A 162 -30.71 -3.31 1.79
CA GLY A 162 -31.98 -3.08 2.48
C GLY A 162 -33.05 -2.48 1.58
N LEU A 163 -32.71 -1.42 0.84
CA LEU A 163 -33.62 -0.74 -0.08
C LEU A 163 -34.03 -1.67 -1.24
N LEU A 164 -33.10 -2.47 -1.77
CA LEU A 164 -33.40 -3.49 -2.78
C LEU A 164 -34.36 -4.56 -2.23
N ALA A 165 -34.13 -5.04 -1.01
CA ALA A 165 -34.99 -6.03 -0.37
C ALA A 165 -36.41 -5.48 -0.16
N GLU A 166 -36.52 -4.24 0.32
CA GLU A 166 -37.81 -3.56 0.54
C GLU A 166 -38.54 -3.31 -0.78
N THR A 167 -37.84 -2.87 -1.82
CA THR A 167 -38.41 -2.66 -3.16
C THR A 167 -38.93 -3.96 -3.77
N LEU A 168 -38.21 -5.08 -3.60
CA LEU A 168 -38.61 -6.40 -4.08
C LEU A 168 -39.85 -6.94 -3.33
N LEU A 169 -39.94 -6.68 -2.02
CA LEU A 169 -41.11 -7.04 -1.21
C LEU A 169 -42.34 -6.20 -1.58
N LEU A 170 -42.17 -4.89 -1.74
CA LEU A 170 -43.26 -3.97 -2.10
C LEU A 170 -43.84 -4.25 -3.49
N THR A 171 -42.98 -4.62 -4.46
CA THR A 171 -43.43 -4.95 -5.82
C THR A 171 -44.02 -6.36 -5.96
N ARG A 172 -44.05 -7.16 -4.88
CA ARG A 172 -44.43 -8.59 -4.88
C ARG A 172 -43.73 -9.41 -5.99
N SER A 173 -42.58 -8.92 -6.47
CA SER A 173 -41.91 -9.38 -7.68
C SER A 173 -40.94 -10.54 -7.41
N ALA A 174 -40.55 -10.74 -6.15
CA ALA A 174 -39.72 -11.84 -5.71
C ALA A 174 -40.20 -12.39 -4.35
N SER A 175 -40.13 -13.71 -4.16
CA SER A 175 -40.29 -14.29 -2.82
C SER A 175 -38.98 -14.14 -2.05
N PHE A 176 -39.06 -13.89 -0.74
CA PHE A 176 -37.90 -13.84 0.15
C PHE A 176 -37.04 -15.12 0.03
N ALA A 177 -37.68 -16.28 -0.13
CA ALA A 177 -37.00 -17.55 -0.38
C ALA A 177 -36.24 -17.56 -1.73
N GLY A 178 -36.75 -16.90 -2.76
CA GLY A 178 -36.08 -16.73 -4.05
C GLY A 178 -34.82 -15.86 -3.95
N VAL A 179 -34.88 -14.75 -3.20
CA VAL A 179 -33.71 -13.87 -2.97
C VAL A 179 -32.66 -14.59 -2.14
N LEU A 180 -33.06 -15.30 -1.07
CA LEU A 180 -32.14 -16.11 -0.27
C LEU A 180 -31.54 -17.28 -1.07
N GLY A 181 -32.33 -17.92 -1.95
CA GLY A 181 -31.83 -18.95 -2.85
C GLY A 181 -30.82 -18.40 -3.86
N PHE A 182 -31.11 -17.25 -4.46
CA PHE A 182 -30.20 -16.58 -5.39
C PHE A 182 -28.90 -16.12 -4.73
N GLY A 183 -29.02 -15.32 -3.67
CA GLY A 183 -27.88 -14.81 -2.92
C GLY A 183 -27.07 -15.94 -2.29
N GLY A 184 -27.74 -16.98 -1.79
CA GLY A 184 -27.13 -18.15 -1.20
C GLY A 184 -26.25 -18.93 -2.18
N VAL A 185 -26.70 -19.16 -3.41
CA VAL A 185 -25.91 -19.86 -4.43
C VAL A 185 -24.64 -19.09 -4.77
N ILE A 186 -24.74 -17.78 -4.99
CA ILE A 186 -23.59 -16.95 -5.33
C ILE A 186 -22.63 -16.85 -4.14
N ALA A 187 -23.15 -16.49 -2.97
CA ALA A 187 -22.35 -16.34 -1.76
C ALA A 187 -21.64 -17.65 -1.42
N ASN A 188 -22.36 -18.77 -1.38
CA ASN A 188 -21.78 -20.09 -1.09
C ASN A 188 -20.72 -20.48 -2.12
N SER A 189 -20.95 -20.23 -3.41
CA SER A 189 -19.96 -20.55 -4.44
C SER A 189 -18.67 -19.74 -4.28
N MET A 190 -18.78 -18.49 -3.86
CA MET A 190 -17.63 -17.62 -3.56
C MET A 190 -16.91 -18.04 -2.28
N THR A 191 -17.63 -18.17 -1.17
CA THR A 191 -17.06 -18.32 0.17
C THR A 191 -16.64 -19.75 0.49
N ALA A 192 -17.34 -20.77 -0.01
CA ALA A 192 -17.01 -22.16 0.24
C ALA A 192 -16.12 -22.78 -0.84
N GLY A 193 -16.14 -22.21 -2.06
CA GLY A 193 -15.51 -22.81 -3.23
C GLY A 193 -14.36 -22.00 -3.79
N ILE A 194 -14.71 -20.95 -4.53
CA ILE A 194 -13.79 -20.25 -5.41
C ILE A 194 -12.70 -19.53 -4.62
N PHE A 195 -13.05 -18.70 -3.62
CA PHE A 195 -12.04 -17.97 -2.86
C PHE A 195 -11.13 -18.86 -2.02
N PRO A 196 -11.64 -19.84 -1.23
CA PRO A 196 -10.76 -20.73 -0.48
C PRO A 196 -9.78 -21.49 -1.36
N VAL A 197 -10.20 -21.96 -2.53
CA VAL A 197 -9.31 -22.68 -3.46
C VAL A 197 -8.22 -21.76 -4.02
N LEU A 198 -8.57 -20.53 -4.42
CA LEU A 198 -7.58 -19.57 -4.90
C LEU A 198 -6.61 -19.16 -3.78
N LEU A 199 -7.09 -18.94 -2.56
CA LEU A 199 -6.26 -18.65 -1.39
C LEU A 199 -5.35 -19.83 -1.04
N LEU A 200 -5.85 -21.06 -1.09
CA LEU A 200 -5.07 -22.27 -0.88
C LEU A 200 -3.96 -22.36 -1.94
N LEU A 201 -4.28 -22.14 -3.22
CA LEU A 201 -3.28 -22.17 -4.29
C LEU A 201 -2.23 -21.07 -4.11
N ALA A 202 -2.63 -19.85 -3.72
CA ALA A 202 -1.72 -18.76 -3.44
C ALA A 202 -0.82 -19.08 -2.24
N SER A 203 -1.38 -19.58 -1.13
CA SER A 203 -0.65 -19.99 0.06
C SER A 203 0.36 -21.11 -0.25
N ARG A 204 -0.01 -22.09 -1.08
CA ARG A 204 0.91 -23.16 -1.50
C ARG A 204 2.02 -22.68 -2.42
N ARG A 205 1.84 -21.58 -3.14
CA ARG A 205 2.85 -21.03 -4.05
C ARG A 205 3.72 -19.95 -3.39
N LYS A 206 3.16 -19.23 -2.41
CA LYS A 206 3.80 -18.08 -1.74
C LYS A 206 3.90 -18.23 -0.23
N GLY A 207 3.81 -19.45 0.28
CA GLY A 207 3.90 -19.72 1.72
C GLY A 207 5.23 -19.26 2.29
N GLU A 208 5.17 -18.43 3.33
CA GLU A 208 6.33 -17.83 4.00
C GLU A 208 6.69 -18.58 5.30
N SER A 209 5.91 -19.59 5.66
CA SER A 209 6.17 -20.45 6.83
C SER A 209 5.93 -21.91 6.44
N VAL A 210 6.68 -22.80 7.06
CA VAL A 210 6.51 -24.25 6.89
C VAL A 210 5.34 -24.70 7.77
N PRO A 211 4.24 -25.19 7.20
CA PRO A 211 3.11 -25.67 8.00
C PRO A 211 3.51 -26.93 8.77
N GLY A 212 3.17 -27.01 10.05
CA GLY A 212 3.40 -28.22 10.85
C GLY A 212 2.59 -29.44 10.37
N THR A 213 1.52 -29.23 9.60
CA THR A 213 0.71 -30.32 9.00
C THR A 213 0.19 -29.90 7.63
N VAL A 214 0.34 -30.79 6.64
CA VAL A 214 -0.12 -30.56 5.26
C VAL A 214 -1.03 -31.71 4.84
N PHE A 215 -2.32 -31.43 4.66
CA PHE A 215 -3.25 -32.39 4.07
C PHE A 215 -2.98 -32.56 2.57
N ARG A 216 -2.34 -33.68 2.18
CA ARG A 216 -1.92 -33.96 0.80
C ARG A 216 -3.08 -33.94 -0.21
N LEU A 217 -4.27 -34.38 0.21
CA LEU A 217 -5.46 -34.42 -0.66
C LEU A 217 -5.94 -33.01 -1.06
N LEU A 218 -6.10 -32.11 -0.10
CA LEU A 218 -6.49 -30.71 -0.36
C LEU A 218 -5.42 -29.95 -1.15
N GLY A 219 -4.14 -30.31 -0.98
CA GLY A 219 -3.03 -29.72 -1.72
C GLY A 219 -2.86 -30.22 -3.15
N HIS A 220 -3.58 -31.27 -3.57
CA HIS A 220 -3.39 -31.87 -4.88
C HIS A 220 -3.99 -30.96 -5.98
N PRO A 221 -3.24 -30.62 -7.05
CA PRO A 221 -3.69 -29.66 -8.06
C PRO A 221 -4.98 -30.09 -8.75
N VAL A 222 -5.18 -31.39 -8.98
CA VAL A 222 -6.42 -31.92 -9.57
C VAL A 222 -7.62 -31.69 -8.67
N VAL A 223 -7.46 -31.85 -7.35
CA VAL A 223 -8.55 -31.61 -6.39
C VAL A 223 -8.89 -30.12 -6.34
N ALA A 224 -7.87 -29.26 -6.22
CA ALA A 224 -8.08 -27.81 -6.23
C ALA A 224 -8.77 -27.34 -7.53
N VAL A 225 -8.28 -27.76 -8.70
CA VAL A 225 -8.89 -27.41 -9.99
C VAL A 225 -10.30 -28.01 -10.10
N GLY A 226 -10.51 -29.25 -9.67
CA GLY A 226 -11.82 -29.90 -9.69
C GLY A 226 -12.85 -29.16 -8.84
N VAL A 227 -12.50 -28.79 -7.61
CA VAL A 227 -13.37 -28.01 -6.72
C VAL A 227 -13.65 -26.63 -7.33
N TYR A 228 -12.63 -25.93 -7.82
CA TYR A 228 -12.82 -24.63 -8.49
C TYR A 228 -13.79 -24.74 -9.67
N LEU A 229 -13.56 -25.70 -10.57
CA LEU A 229 -14.41 -25.91 -11.75
C LEU A 229 -15.83 -26.30 -11.36
N LEU A 230 -16.01 -27.12 -10.32
CA LEU A 230 -17.34 -27.48 -9.81
C LEU A 230 -18.12 -26.23 -9.39
N PHE A 231 -17.52 -25.33 -8.63
CA PHE A 231 -18.20 -24.11 -8.15
C PHE A 231 -18.42 -23.08 -9.26
N VAL A 232 -17.49 -22.95 -10.21
CA VAL A 232 -17.71 -22.11 -11.40
C VAL A 232 -18.83 -22.70 -12.27
N ALA A 233 -18.80 -24.01 -12.52
CA ALA A 233 -19.86 -24.71 -13.26
C ALA A 233 -21.21 -24.57 -12.57
N ASN A 234 -21.26 -24.61 -11.24
CA ASN A 234 -22.48 -24.38 -10.47
C ASN A 234 -23.11 -23.02 -10.77
N LEU A 235 -22.31 -21.94 -10.87
CA LEU A 235 -22.80 -20.60 -11.25
C LEU A 235 -23.40 -20.59 -12.67
N PHE A 236 -22.70 -21.21 -13.63
CA PHE A 236 -23.20 -21.29 -15.01
C PHE A 236 -24.43 -22.18 -15.12
N LEU A 237 -24.49 -23.30 -14.41
CA LEU A 237 -25.65 -24.18 -14.39
C LEU A 237 -26.89 -23.43 -13.85
N HIS A 238 -26.71 -22.63 -12.81
CA HIS A 238 -27.77 -21.79 -12.28
C HIS A 238 -28.23 -20.72 -13.27
N GLY A 239 -27.29 -20.04 -13.94
CA GLY A 239 -27.60 -19.00 -14.92
C GLY A 239 -28.18 -19.52 -16.25
N LEU A 240 -27.79 -20.71 -16.68
CA LEU A 240 -28.21 -21.29 -17.96
C LEU A 240 -29.50 -22.11 -17.84
N VAL A 241 -29.65 -22.89 -16.76
CA VAL A 241 -30.66 -23.97 -16.66
C VAL A 241 -31.63 -23.79 -15.49
N ILE A 242 -31.15 -23.43 -14.29
CA ILE A 242 -31.97 -23.51 -13.06
C ILE A 242 -32.84 -22.27 -12.88
N TYR A 243 -32.26 -21.07 -13.01
CA TYR A 243 -33.05 -19.85 -12.92
C TYR A 243 -33.90 -19.68 -14.18
N ARG A 244 -35.17 -19.34 -13.97
CA ARG A 244 -36.14 -19.12 -15.04
C ARG A 244 -36.31 -17.65 -15.37
N ASP A 245 -36.13 -16.79 -14.38
CA ASP A 245 -36.24 -15.35 -14.54
C ASP A 245 -35.00 -14.78 -15.24
N VAL A 246 -35.21 -13.78 -16.09
CA VAL A 246 -34.14 -13.20 -16.93
C VAL A 246 -33.05 -12.53 -16.08
N TRP A 247 -33.42 -12.01 -14.91
CA TRP A 247 -32.53 -11.19 -14.09
C TRP A 247 -31.52 -12.03 -13.31
N SER A 248 -31.97 -13.04 -12.56
CA SER A 248 -31.11 -13.98 -11.85
C SER A 248 -30.25 -14.80 -12.80
N ARG A 249 -30.78 -15.16 -13.99
CA ARG A 249 -29.97 -15.76 -15.05
C ARG A 249 -28.83 -14.85 -15.48
N GLY A 250 -29.15 -13.61 -15.86
CA GLY A 250 -28.18 -12.61 -16.29
C GLY A 250 -27.11 -12.36 -15.22
N CYS A 251 -27.52 -12.18 -13.97
CA CYS A 251 -26.61 -11.97 -12.86
C CYS A 251 -25.70 -13.17 -12.60
N ALA A 252 -26.22 -14.40 -12.56
CA ALA A 252 -25.41 -15.60 -12.33
C ALA A 252 -24.35 -15.79 -13.43
N LEU A 253 -24.71 -15.57 -14.70
CA LEU A 253 -23.78 -15.61 -15.82
C LEU A 253 -22.73 -14.50 -15.74
N PHE A 254 -23.15 -13.28 -15.38
CA PHE A 254 -22.25 -12.16 -15.18
C PHE A 254 -21.23 -12.45 -14.07
N PHE A 255 -21.66 -12.92 -12.90
CA PHE A 255 -20.77 -13.29 -11.82
C PHE A 255 -19.81 -14.43 -12.22
N GLY A 256 -20.31 -15.46 -12.91
CA GLY A 256 -19.46 -16.53 -13.45
C GLY A 256 -18.38 -15.99 -14.39
N LEU A 257 -18.73 -15.08 -15.30
CA LEU A 257 -17.78 -14.43 -16.21
C LEU A 257 -16.77 -13.55 -15.46
N VAL A 258 -17.23 -12.72 -14.52
CA VAL A 258 -16.37 -11.88 -13.68
C VAL A 258 -15.36 -12.73 -12.92
N VAL A 259 -15.79 -13.84 -12.32
CA VAL A 259 -14.89 -14.77 -11.62
C VAL A 259 -13.81 -15.32 -12.56
N ILE A 260 -14.18 -15.75 -13.77
CA ILE A 260 -13.21 -16.24 -14.76
C ILE A 260 -12.23 -15.13 -15.13
N VAL A 261 -12.71 -13.92 -15.41
CA VAL A 261 -11.87 -12.77 -15.80
C VAL A 261 -10.91 -12.39 -14.68
N VAL A 262 -11.41 -12.28 -13.44
CA VAL A 262 -10.59 -11.97 -12.25
C VAL A 262 -9.56 -13.06 -12.03
N THR A 263 -9.95 -14.33 -12.09
CA THR A 263 -9.04 -15.47 -11.91
C THR A 263 -7.96 -15.47 -13.00
N ALA A 264 -8.33 -15.25 -14.27
CA ALA A 264 -7.39 -15.16 -15.38
C ALA A 264 -6.43 -13.96 -15.20
N ARG A 265 -6.93 -12.81 -14.72
CA ARG A 265 -6.10 -11.65 -14.40
C ARG A 265 -5.14 -11.95 -13.25
N MET A 266 -5.57 -12.65 -12.21
CA MET A 266 -4.70 -13.08 -11.10
C MET A 266 -3.60 -14.03 -11.58
N ILE A 267 -3.93 -14.99 -12.46
CA ILE A 267 -2.96 -15.92 -13.06
C ILE A 267 -1.93 -15.13 -13.88
N ARG A 268 -2.38 -14.28 -14.81
CA ARG A 268 -1.50 -13.46 -15.66
C ARG A 268 -0.67 -12.47 -14.85
N GLY A 269 -1.24 -11.90 -13.79
CA GLY A 269 -0.55 -11.00 -12.86
C GLY A 269 0.42 -11.70 -11.91
N GLY A 270 0.58 -13.03 -11.99
CA GLY A 270 1.53 -13.76 -11.15
C GLY A 270 1.12 -13.90 -9.69
N ALA A 271 -0.18 -13.81 -9.38
CA ALA A 271 -0.70 -14.03 -8.02
C ALA A 271 -0.28 -15.41 -7.47
N PHE A 272 -0.14 -16.39 -8.36
CA PHE A 272 0.23 -17.79 -8.06
C PHE A 272 1.66 -18.16 -8.49
N ARG A 273 2.54 -17.19 -8.75
CA ARG A 273 3.97 -17.46 -8.98
C ARG A 273 4.59 -18.11 -7.75
N ARG A 274 5.46 -19.11 -7.98
CA ARG A 274 6.23 -19.78 -6.93
C ARG A 274 7.20 -18.77 -6.32
N ARG A 275 7.14 -18.58 -5.01
CA ARG A 275 8.04 -17.70 -4.27
C ARG A 275 8.95 -18.53 -3.36
N ALA A 276 10.24 -18.18 -3.37
CA ALA A 276 11.17 -18.54 -2.31
C ALA A 276 11.26 -17.40 -1.30
N VAL A 277 11.39 -17.73 -0.02
CA VAL A 277 11.61 -16.81 1.08
C VAL A 277 12.95 -17.17 1.70
N VAL A 278 13.85 -16.19 1.76
CA VAL A 278 15.08 -16.25 2.55
C VAL A 278 14.85 -15.38 3.77
N GLU A 279 14.60 -16.03 4.90
CA GLU A 279 14.31 -15.40 6.18
C GLU A 279 15.59 -15.39 7.03
N LEU A 280 16.07 -14.22 7.40
CA LEU A 280 17.11 -14.00 8.39
C LEU A 280 16.44 -13.48 9.66
N ARG A 281 16.36 -14.33 10.69
CA ARG A 281 15.67 -14.02 11.93
C ARG A 281 16.63 -13.98 13.10
N GLU A 282 16.65 -12.85 13.80
CA GLU A 282 17.21 -12.76 15.15
C GLU A 282 16.07 -12.98 16.15
N ASP A 283 16.21 -13.90 17.10
CA ASP A 283 15.20 -14.05 18.15
C ASP A 283 15.81 -13.55 19.46
N ALA A 284 15.26 -12.46 20.01
CA ALA A 284 15.74 -11.88 21.26
C ALA A 284 15.17 -12.58 22.51
N ARG A 285 14.33 -13.61 22.33
CA ARG A 285 13.78 -14.40 23.43
C ARG A 285 14.85 -15.32 24.02
N ALA A 286 14.77 -15.55 25.33
CA ALA A 286 15.77 -16.33 26.06
C ALA A 286 15.96 -17.73 25.44
N GLY A 287 17.20 -18.03 25.01
CA GLY A 287 17.57 -19.32 24.41
C GLY A 287 17.24 -19.49 22.93
N ALA A 288 16.61 -18.50 22.29
CA ALA A 288 16.37 -18.49 20.87
C ALA A 288 17.56 -17.78 20.17
N GLY A 289 18.22 -18.48 19.25
CA GLY A 289 19.38 -17.95 18.53
C GLY A 289 18.99 -17.22 17.25
N SER A 290 20.00 -16.73 16.53
CA SER A 290 19.80 -16.25 15.16
C SER A 290 19.68 -17.44 14.21
N VAL A 291 18.76 -17.36 13.25
CA VAL A 291 18.48 -18.45 12.31
C VAL A 291 18.27 -17.90 10.91
N LEU A 292 18.88 -18.56 9.93
CA LEU A 292 18.56 -18.38 8.52
C LEU A 292 17.69 -19.53 8.05
N THR A 293 16.54 -19.24 7.45
CA THR A 293 15.63 -20.24 6.88
C THR A 293 15.37 -19.95 5.41
N VAL A 294 15.44 -21.00 4.59
CA VAL A 294 15.12 -20.94 3.16
C VAL A 294 13.88 -21.79 2.90
N ILE A 295 12.81 -21.14 2.46
CA ILE A 295 11.49 -21.74 2.25
C ILE A 295 11.10 -21.54 0.80
N ALA A 296 10.67 -22.58 0.08
CA ALA A 296 10.11 -22.45 -1.25
C ALA A 296 8.71 -23.05 -1.30
N SER A 297 7.73 -22.24 -1.72
CA SER A 297 6.32 -22.71 -1.85
C SER A 297 5.79 -23.35 -0.54
N GLY A 298 6.14 -22.78 0.61
CA GLY A 298 5.74 -23.29 1.93
C GLY A 298 6.41 -24.61 2.36
N ALA A 299 7.48 -25.04 1.70
CA ALA A 299 8.29 -26.20 2.08
C ALA A 299 9.74 -25.77 2.35
N PRO A 300 10.47 -26.44 3.28
CA PRO A 300 11.90 -26.20 3.46
C PRO A 300 12.65 -26.47 2.14
N LEU A 301 13.52 -25.55 1.74
CA LEU A 301 14.37 -25.70 0.55
C LEU A 301 15.83 -25.75 0.97
N THR A 302 16.50 -26.88 0.73
CA THR A 302 17.94 -26.98 0.92
C THR A 302 18.67 -26.12 -0.11
N ALA A 303 19.39 -25.10 0.35
CA ALA A 303 20.19 -24.20 -0.47
C ALA A 303 21.66 -24.21 -0.01
N ASP A 304 22.54 -23.74 -0.90
CA ASP A 304 23.93 -23.50 -0.54
C ASP A 304 24.03 -22.16 0.19
N VAL A 305 24.48 -22.22 1.44
CA VAL A 305 24.60 -21.06 2.34
C VAL A 305 26.06 -20.86 2.68
N THR A 306 26.54 -19.64 2.49
CA THR A 306 27.89 -19.21 2.91
C THR A 306 27.75 -18.14 3.96
N VAL A 307 28.24 -18.42 5.16
CA VAL A 307 28.22 -17.51 6.31
C VAL A 307 29.62 -16.91 6.44
N THR A 308 29.73 -15.60 6.28
CA THR A 308 31.00 -14.88 6.33
C THR A 308 31.05 -14.04 7.60
N ARG A 309 32.15 -14.21 8.33
CA ARG A 309 32.51 -13.49 9.54
C ARG A 309 33.86 -12.80 9.33
N PRO A 310 34.26 -11.87 10.21
CA PRO A 310 35.62 -11.37 10.22
C PRO A 310 36.62 -12.53 10.30
N GLY A 311 37.43 -12.71 9.25
CA GLY A 311 38.49 -13.73 9.19
C GLY A 311 38.05 -15.18 8.97
N SER A 312 36.75 -15.50 8.78
CA SER A 312 36.31 -16.87 8.45
C SER A 312 35.09 -16.89 7.53
N SER A 313 35.03 -17.90 6.66
CA SER A 313 33.88 -18.18 5.81
C SER A 313 33.54 -19.66 5.90
N GLU A 314 32.31 -19.97 6.27
CA GLU A 314 31.82 -21.34 6.39
C GLU A 314 30.73 -21.58 5.34
N ARG A 315 30.86 -22.67 4.59
CA ARG A 315 29.85 -23.08 3.61
C ARG A 315 29.11 -24.30 4.14
N CYS A 316 27.80 -24.25 4.09
CA CYS A 316 26.93 -25.34 4.46
C CYS A 316 25.79 -25.48 3.43
N ARG A 317 25.15 -26.65 3.43
CA ARG A 317 24.01 -26.93 2.57
C ARG A 317 22.84 -27.38 3.43
N ALA A 318 21.90 -26.48 3.68
CA ALA A 318 20.77 -26.71 4.58
C ALA A 318 19.57 -25.85 4.22
N ALA A 319 18.39 -26.22 4.70
CA ALA A 319 17.19 -25.38 4.62
C ALA A 319 17.07 -24.41 5.80
N THR A 320 17.68 -24.77 6.94
CA THR A 320 17.75 -23.95 8.15
C THR A 320 19.16 -24.01 8.68
N VAL A 321 19.75 -22.86 8.96
CA VAL A 321 21.11 -22.71 9.50
C VAL A 321 21.00 -21.91 10.78
N THR A 322 21.45 -22.49 11.90
CA THR A 322 21.65 -21.73 13.14
C THR A 322 22.86 -20.85 12.96
N LEU A 323 22.68 -19.56 13.15
CA LEU A 323 23.72 -18.56 13.03
C LEU A 323 24.27 -18.18 14.41
N PRO A 324 25.54 -17.77 14.50
CA PRO A 324 26.03 -17.04 15.65
C PRO A 324 25.28 -15.69 15.77
N GLU A 325 25.48 -14.97 16.87
CA GLU A 325 24.96 -13.61 17.05
C GLU A 325 25.21 -12.76 15.78
N LEU A 326 24.16 -12.08 15.30
CA LEU A 326 24.21 -11.32 14.04
C LEU A 326 25.30 -10.25 14.04
N SER A 327 25.66 -9.70 15.21
CA SER A 327 26.76 -8.74 15.38
C SER A 327 28.14 -9.29 14.98
N LYS A 328 28.30 -10.62 14.92
CA LYS A 328 29.54 -11.28 14.51
C LYS A 328 29.56 -11.66 13.02
N LEU A 329 28.46 -11.40 12.31
CA LEU A 329 28.31 -11.71 10.90
C LEU A 329 28.57 -10.49 10.04
N THR A 330 29.33 -10.68 8.96
CA THR A 330 29.57 -9.61 7.97
C THR A 330 28.63 -9.78 6.78
N ARG A 331 28.48 -11.01 6.28
CA ARG A 331 27.68 -11.30 5.09
C ARG A 331 27.15 -12.73 5.13
N VAL A 332 25.89 -12.90 4.74
CA VAL A 332 25.27 -14.21 4.50
C VAL A 332 24.91 -14.32 3.03
N THR A 333 25.41 -15.32 2.34
CA THR A 333 25.11 -15.56 0.93
C THR A 333 24.32 -16.85 0.77
N VAL A 334 23.18 -16.77 0.09
CA VAL A 334 22.31 -17.91 -0.22
C VAL A 334 22.23 -18.07 -1.72
N THR A 335 22.53 -19.26 -2.21
CA THR A 335 22.38 -19.61 -3.63
C THR A 335 21.16 -20.50 -3.81
N LEU A 336 20.14 -19.98 -4.49
CA LEU A 336 18.93 -20.71 -4.82
C LEU A 336 19.11 -21.44 -6.16
N PRO A 337 18.91 -22.77 -6.21
CA PRO A 337 19.05 -23.51 -7.46
C PRO A 337 17.97 -23.10 -8.48
N PRO A 338 18.25 -23.24 -9.78
CA PRO A 338 17.30 -22.92 -10.84
C PRO A 338 16.03 -23.80 -10.73
N GLY A 339 14.90 -23.25 -11.19
CA GLY A 339 13.59 -23.91 -11.19
C GLY A 339 12.88 -23.92 -9.83
N THR A 340 13.52 -23.44 -8.76
CA THR A 340 12.92 -23.44 -7.41
C THR A 340 11.83 -22.39 -7.24
N SER A 341 12.02 -21.19 -7.79
CA SER A 341 11.10 -20.07 -7.61
C SER A 341 11.12 -19.12 -8.82
N ARG A 342 10.04 -18.36 -9.00
CA ARG A 342 9.96 -17.25 -9.96
C ARG A 342 10.09 -15.89 -9.29
N ASP A 343 9.77 -15.83 -7.99
CA ASP A 343 9.95 -14.67 -7.15
C ASP A 343 10.80 -15.06 -5.94
N VAL A 344 11.63 -14.16 -5.44
CA VAL A 344 12.35 -14.28 -4.18
C VAL A 344 11.90 -13.16 -3.26
N LYS A 345 11.56 -13.50 -2.02
CA LYS A 345 11.41 -12.55 -0.90
C LYS A 345 12.61 -12.74 0.03
N VAL A 346 13.27 -11.65 0.36
CA VAL A 346 14.24 -11.61 1.47
C VAL A 346 13.57 -10.91 2.62
N TRP A 347 13.64 -11.51 3.81
CA TRP A 347 13.06 -10.95 5.02
C TRP A 347 14.08 -11.04 6.15
N ALA A 348 14.65 -9.91 6.55
CA ALA A 348 15.54 -9.79 7.68
C ALA A 348 14.80 -9.09 8.82
N HIS A 349 14.68 -9.74 9.97
CA HIS A 349 13.92 -9.21 11.09
C HIS A 349 14.41 -9.74 12.45
N ARG A 350 14.11 -8.99 13.50
CA ARG A 350 14.29 -9.35 14.89
C ARG A 350 12.93 -9.61 15.52
N VAL A 351 12.81 -10.72 16.23
CA VAL A 351 11.68 -11.01 17.11
C VAL A 351 12.02 -10.45 18.48
N THR A 352 11.23 -9.49 18.94
CA THR A 352 11.39 -8.87 20.26
C THR A 352 10.93 -9.83 21.37
N PRO A 353 11.29 -9.58 22.65
CA PRO A 353 10.87 -10.45 23.75
C PRO A 353 9.34 -10.59 23.89
N ASP A 354 8.58 -9.54 23.59
CA ASP A 354 7.11 -9.52 23.53
C ASP A 354 6.53 -10.20 22.28
N GLY A 355 7.37 -10.55 21.30
CA GLY A 355 6.98 -11.28 20.10
C GLY A 355 6.61 -10.44 18.89
N ALA A 356 6.83 -9.13 18.95
CA ALA A 356 6.76 -8.29 17.77
C ALA A 356 7.92 -8.61 16.82
N SER A 357 7.73 -8.29 15.54
CA SER A 357 8.74 -8.47 14.50
C SER A 357 9.17 -7.11 13.98
N GLU A 358 10.44 -6.77 14.19
CA GLU A 358 11.05 -5.52 13.76
C GLU A 358 12.00 -5.77 12.58
N GLY A 359 11.94 -4.96 11.53
CA GLY A 359 12.82 -5.11 10.37
C GLY A 359 14.28 -4.84 10.74
N LEU A 360 15.21 -5.66 10.26
CA LEU A 360 16.64 -5.41 10.42
C LEU A 360 17.17 -4.50 9.31
N ALA A 361 18.04 -3.56 9.67
CA ALA A 361 18.79 -2.76 8.71
C ALA A 361 19.88 -3.63 8.06
N ALA A 362 19.64 -4.02 6.81
CA ALA A 362 20.58 -4.81 6.04
C ALA A 362 20.48 -4.43 4.56
N VAL A 363 21.58 -4.61 3.84
CA VAL A 363 21.64 -4.42 2.40
C VAL A 363 21.58 -5.79 1.75
N VAL A 364 20.71 -5.94 0.75
CA VAL A 364 20.56 -7.17 -0.02
C VAL A 364 21.02 -6.94 -1.44
N ASP A 365 22.00 -7.71 -1.86
CA ASP A 365 22.41 -7.82 -3.26
C ASP A 365 21.88 -9.13 -3.85
N LEU A 366 20.97 -9.00 -4.81
CA LEU A 366 20.41 -10.11 -5.55
C LEU A 366 21.01 -10.13 -6.95
N THR A 367 21.73 -11.20 -7.26
CA THR A 367 22.32 -11.45 -8.59
C THR A 367 21.54 -12.55 -9.28
N CYS A 368 21.05 -12.26 -10.49
CA CYS A 368 20.28 -13.19 -11.32
C CYS A 368 20.57 -12.88 -12.79
N LEU A 369 20.88 -13.89 -13.61
CA LEU A 369 21.25 -13.69 -15.03
C LEU A 369 22.38 -12.67 -15.26
N GLY A 370 23.32 -12.56 -14.31
CA GLY A 370 24.41 -11.57 -14.38
C GLY A 370 24.01 -10.13 -14.03
N GLU A 371 22.71 -9.84 -13.83
CA GLU A 371 22.24 -8.56 -13.32
C GLU A 371 22.25 -8.54 -11.79
N ARG A 372 22.91 -7.54 -11.21
CA ARG A 372 22.90 -7.28 -9.76
C ARG A 372 21.87 -6.21 -9.43
N ARG A 373 20.95 -6.53 -8.51
CA ARG A 373 19.96 -5.61 -7.95
C ARG A 373 20.21 -5.46 -6.45
N ARG A 374 20.43 -4.22 -6.01
CA ARG A 374 20.65 -3.88 -4.61
C ARG A 374 19.37 -3.35 -3.97
N PHE A 375 19.12 -3.74 -2.72
CA PHE A 375 17.97 -3.32 -1.91
C PHE A 375 18.45 -2.92 -0.52
N ASP A 376 17.99 -1.80 0.01
CA ASP A 376 18.22 -1.40 1.39
C ASP A 376 16.99 -1.74 2.24
N LEU A 377 17.12 -2.72 3.13
CA LEU A 377 16.01 -3.22 3.93
C LEU A 377 15.57 -2.25 5.03
N ALA A 378 16.40 -1.26 5.39
CA ALA A 378 15.99 -0.21 6.31
C ALA A 378 14.83 0.63 5.73
N LEU A 379 14.78 0.76 4.40
CA LEU A 379 13.75 1.53 3.70
C LEU A 379 12.44 0.75 3.48
N SER A 380 12.42 -0.55 3.80
CA SER A 380 11.32 -1.46 3.48
C SER A 380 10.95 -2.41 4.63
N SER A 381 11.16 -1.96 5.87
CA SER A 381 10.81 -2.71 7.09
C SER A 381 11.39 -4.13 7.13
N GLY A 382 12.63 -4.30 6.67
CA GLY A 382 13.30 -5.60 6.68
C GLY A 382 12.98 -6.49 5.47
N GLN A 383 12.25 -6.03 4.45
CA GLN A 383 11.75 -6.89 3.36
C GLN A 383 12.11 -6.41 1.96
N ALA A 384 12.50 -7.33 1.07
CA ALA A 384 12.67 -7.05 -0.36
C ALA A 384 12.04 -8.18 -1.18
N VAL A 385 11.44 -7.85 -2.33
CA VAL A 385 10.89 -8.85 -3.26
C VAL A 385 11.40 -8.60 -4.66
N ALA A 386 11.93 -9.63 -5.31
CA ALA A 386 12.43 -9.55 -6.68
C ALA A 386 11.96 -10.74 -7.52
N THR A 387 11.74 -10.51 -8.82
CA THR A 387 11.48 -11.58 -9.79
C THR A 387 12.80 -12.20 -10.25
N VAL A 388 12.90 -13.53 -10.22
CA VAL A 388 14.06 -14.32 -10.68
C VAL A 388 13.69 -15.29 -11.81
N ASP A 389 12.41 -15.38 -12.15
CA ASP A 389 11.82 -16.10 -13.29
C ASP A 389 12.21 -17.58 -13.48
N GLY A 390 12.78 -18.22 -12.46
CA GLY A 390 13.20 -19.62 -12.49
C GLY A 390 14.69 -19.81 -12.65
N GLU A 391 15.46 -18.73 -12.72
CA GLU A 391 16.91 -18.77 -12.87
C GLU A 391 17.61 -19.00 -11.53
N GLU A 392 18.88 -19.37 -11.59
CA GLU A 392 19.72 -19.36 -10.40
C GLU A 392 19.81 -17.94 -9.83
N ALA A 393 19.61 -17.83 -8.52
CA ALA A 393 19.63 -16.56 -7.82
C ALA A 393 20.61 -16.62 -6.66
N VAL A 394 21.56 -15.68 -6.64
CA VAL A 394 22.50 -15.50 -5.54
C VAL A 394 22.07 -14.29 -4.72
N ILE A 395 21.85 -14.49 -3.43
CA ILE A 395 21.32 -13.50 -2.51
C ILE A 395 22.37 -13.25 -1.44
N ALA A 396 23.02 -12.10 -1.46
CA ALA A 396 23.95 -11.67 -0.42
C ALA A 396 23.26 -10.67 0.50
N ILE A 397 23.21 -10.98 1.80
CA ILE A 397 22.67 -10.13 2.86
C ILE A 397 23.85 -9.61 3.66
N GLU A 398 24.04 -8.30 3.66
CA GLU A 398 25.03 -7.57 4.44
C GLU A 398 24.33 -6.87 5.59
N LEU A 399 24.71 -7.20 6.82
CA LEU A 399 24.16 -6.56 8.01
C LEU A 399 24.86 -5.21 8.19
N ARG A 400 24.10 -4.15 8.43
CA ARG A 400 24.70 -2.88 8.87
C ARG A 400 25.03 -2.99 10.36
N ASP A 401 26.16 -2.42 10.75
CA ASP A 401 26.47 -2.26 12.16
C ASP A 401 25.42 -1.35 12.79
N PRO A 402 24.90 -1.65 13.99
CA PRO A 402 23.88 -0.84 14.67
C PRO A 402 24.36 0.56 15.08
N GLY A 403 25.59 0.98 14.69
CA GLY A 403 26.17 2.30 14.96
C GLY A 403 26.27 3.25 13.77
N ASP A 404 25.92 2.82 12.55
CA ASP A 404 26.03 3.63 11.32
C ASP A 404 24.69 4.29 10.89
N GLY A 405 23.81 4.60 11.85
CA GLY A 405 22.46 5.17 11.62
C GLY A 405 22.26 6.54 12.25
#